data_AF-A0A954FYS8-F1
#
_entry.id   AF-A0A954FYS8-F1
#
_cell.length_a   1.000
_cell.length_b   1.000
_cell.length_c   1.000
_cell.angle_alpha   90.00
_cell.angle_beta   90.00
_cell.angle_gamma   90.00
#
_symmetry.space_group_name_H-M   'P 1'
#
loop_
_entity.id
_entity.type
_entity.pdbx_description
1 polymer ?
#
loop_
_entity_poly.entity_id
_entity_poly.type
_entity_poly.pdbx_seq_one_letter_code
_entity_poly.pdbx_strand_id
1 'polypeptide(L)'
;MRRTKLIPFCDNLKPCFTIALIVSMVTVHAGCSPTFWFDQANQDTYEILAENANDPAWQVPRFDIEPDPRSRFYDPYDPNHEPLPPDDPAANVYMHWLQCKKGYKSWHKFGRALSIENPDWLVQYGISPELSAEIAASGNALDGVELPALNDLTLRESIDIANINNREYQFQIENLFLAALDLTFGRFQFDVRYLGVGGQNPQAELNRRRLSNGTQELDLASRIGVNQMLPSGAQWAVELANNTLWLFSGSNQTSSVSVLSYSLVQPLLLGAGRKVVLNNLTQDERNVLYQTRTLARFRKEFFTQTVAGGTGFLELLQQIQVIENERGNIQRLERQVEILRALSSQKPKVQSEKLDQLPPNWIIPPELVNKLEFDDESRMLSWKGDMTAEQEKLLLALSDAESF
;
A
#
# COMPACT_ATOMS: atom_id res chain seq x y z
N MET A 1 -38.15 83.35 21.11
CA MET A 1 -38.76 82.01 21.31
C MET A 1 -38.74 81.24 20.00
N ARG A 2 -37.76 80.34 19.80
CA ARG A 2 -37.65 79.45 18.62
C ARG A 2 -38.03 78.03 19.08
N ARG A 3 -39.05 77.44 18.45
CA ARG A 3 -39.46 76.04 18.68
C ARG A 3 -38.49 75.10 17.96
N THR A 4 -37.75 74.29 18.71
CA THR A 4 -37.03 73.11 18.22
C THR A 4 -38.00 71.94 18.11
N LYS A 5 -38.09 71.32 16.93
CA LYS A 5 -38.79 70.05 16.71
C LYS A 5 -37.81 68.90 16.91
N LEU A 6 -38.09 68.00 17.85
CA LEU A 6 -37.50 66.67 17.95
C LEU A 6 -38.20 65.75 16.94
N ILE A 7 -37.42 65.11 16.06
CA ILE A 7 -37.88 64.05 15.15
C ILE A 7 -37.69 62.71 15.88
N PRO A 8 -38.68 61.80 15.90
CA PRO A 8 -38.52 60.50 16.54
C PRO A 8 -37.77 59.55 15.61
N PHE A 9 -36.68 58.97 16.12
CA PHE A 9 -35.90 57.92 15.47
C PHE A 9 -36.46 56.57 15.95
N CYS A 10 -37.35 55.94 15.20
CA CYS A 10 -37.67 54.52 15.37
C CYS A 10 -38.37 54.02 14.12
N ASP A 11 -37.69 53.18 13.33
CA ASP A 11 -38.32 52.15 12.47
C ASP A 11 -37.32 51.26 11.68
N ASN A 12 -36.00 51.47 11.75
CA ASN A 12 -35.02 50.69 10.95
C ASN A 12 -34.33 49.52 11.68
N LEU A 13 -34.74 49.14 12.90
CA LEU A 13 -34.05 48.06 13.64
C LEU A 13 -34.41 46.64 13.17
N LYS A 14 -35.59 46.45 12.57
CA LYS A 14 -36.10 45.14 12.12
C LYS A 14 -35.34 44.51 10.94
N PRO A 15 -34.96 45.25 9.87
CA PRO A 15 -34.20 44.66 8.76
C PRO A 15 -32.74 44.34 9.12
N CYS A 16 -32.10 45.12 9.99
CA CYS A 16 -30.73 44.84 10.44
C CYS A 16 -30.64 43.55 11.27
N PHE A 17 -31.63 43.29 12.13
CA PHE A 17 -31.67 42.06 12.94
C PHE A 17 -31.92 40.82 12.09
N THR A 18 -32.76 40.92 11.05
CA THR A 18 -33.02 39.80 10.13
C THR A 18 -31.84 39.52 9.22
N ILE A 19 -31.15 40.54 8.72
CA ILE A 19 -29.92 40.35 7.92
C ILE A 19 -28.80 39.77 8.79
N ALA A 20 -28.62 40.25 10.02
CA ALA A 20 -27.62 39.69 10.95
C ALA A 20 -27.92 38.23 11.33
N LEU A 21 -29.19 37.87 11.49
CA LEU A 21 -29.61 36.50 11.83
C LEU A 21 -29.49 35.56 10.62
N ILE A 22 -29.79 36.02 9.40
CA ILE A 22 -29.56 35.26 8.16
C ILE A 22 -28.06 35.08 7.91
N VAL A 23 -27.26 36.14 8.07
CA VAL A 23 -25.79 36.04 7.94
C VAL A 23 -25.21 35.10 9.00
N SER A 24 -25.66 35.18 10.26
CA SER A 24 -25.29 34.25 11.33
C SER A 24 -25.67 32.81 10.99
N MET A 25 -26.90 32.56 10.52
CA MET A 25 -27.38 31.23 10.18
C MET A 25 -26.63 30.64 8.97
N VAL A 26 -26.29 31.47 7.98
CA VAL A 26 -25.45 31.07 6.82
C VAL A 26 -24.01 30.79 7.25
N THR A 27 -23.43 31.58 8.16
CA THR A 27 -22.07 31.32 8.67
C THR A 27 -21.97 30.05 9.53
N VAL A 28 -23.02 29.69 10.28
CA VAL A 28 -23.04 28.46 11.10
C VAL A 28 -23.10 27.20 10.23
N HIS A 29 -23.68 27.28 9.02
CA HIS A 29 -23.73 26.12 8.11
C HIS A 29 -22.46 25.94 7.28
N ALA A 30 -21.67 26.99 7.08
CA ALA A 30 -20.45 26.93 6.25
C ALA A 30 -19.25 26.25 6.96
N GLY A 31 -19.27 26.11 8.28
CA GLY A 31 -18.17 25.54 9.08
C GLY A 31 -18.49 24.22 9.79
N CYS A 32 -19.57 23.55 9.42
CA CYS A 32 -20.04 22.32 10.10
C CYS A 32 -20.42 21.21 9.11
N SER A 33 -19.68 21.08 8.01
CA SER A 33 -19.80 19.87 7.17
C SER A 33 -18.96 18.74 7.78
N PRO A 34 -19.32 17.45 7.54
CA PRO A 34 -18.46 16.33 7.87
C PRO A 34 -17.04 16.47 7.27
N THR A 35 -16.95 17.02 6.05
CA THR A 35 -15.68 17.26 5.35
C THR A 35 -14.77 18.22 6.09
N PHE A 36 -15.33 19.30 6.67
CA PHE A 36 -14.56 20.27 7.45
C PHE A 36 -13.92 19.62 8.68
N TRP A 37 -14.67 18.80 9.42
CA TRP A 37 -14.14 18.10 10.59
C TRP A 37 -13.10 17.05 10.24
N PHE A 38 -13.25 16.40 9.08
CA PHE A 38 -12.26 15.48 8.54
C PHE A 38 -10.95 16.23 8.20
N ASP A 39 -11.04 17.34 7.47
CA ASP A 39 -9.87 18.14 7.08
C ASP A 39 -9.14 18.70 8.30
N GLN A 40 -9.88 19.19 9.30
CA GLN A 40 -9.31 19.69 10.56
C GLN A 40 -8.59 18.58 11.33
N ALA A 41 -9.21 17.40 11.47
CA ALA A 41 -8.59 16.27 12.17
C ALA A 41 -7.32 15.78 11.45
N ASN A 42 -7.31 15.77 10.12
CA ASN A 42 -6.13 15.44 9.34
C ASN A 42 -5.02 16.47 9.54
N GLN A 43 -5.35 17.76 9.51
CA GLN A 43 -4.39 18.83 9.75
C GLN A 43 -3.74 18.70 11.13
N ASP A 44 -4.54 18.56 12.19
CA ASP A 44 -4.05 18.41 13.57
C ASP A 44 -3.15 17.17 13.70
N THR A 45 -3.52 16.08 13.01
CA THR A 45 -2.73 14.83 12.94
C THR A 45 -1.36 15.07 12.30
N TYR A 46 -1.33 15.76 11.14
CA TYR A 46 -0.09 16.07 10.44
C TYR A 46 0.82 17.04 11.18
N GLU A 47 0.25 17.98 11.94
CA GLU A 47 1.02 18.85 12.83
C GLU A 47 1.76 18.04 13.91
N ILE A 48 1.07 17.09 14.56
CA ILE A 48 1.68 16.16 15.53
C ILE A 48 2.80 15.33 14.88
N LEU A 49 2.57 14.81 13.66
CA LEU A 49 3.58 14.05 12.95
C LEU A 49 4.82 14.89 12.65
N ALA A 50 4.63 16.12 12.18
CA ALA A 50 5.73 17.05 11.90
C ALA A 50 6.54 17.39 13.17
N GLU A 51 5.88 17.56 14.32
CA GLU A 51 6.56 17.78 15.61
C GLU A 51 7.46 16.60 15.99
N ASN A 52 6.97 15.37 15.81
CA ASN A 52 7.64 14.15 16.28
C ASN A 52 8.67 13.58 15.29
N ALA A 53 8.54 13.86 13.99
CA ALA A 53 9.38 13.33 12.92
C ALA A 53 10.72 14.10 12.72
N ASN A 54 10.88 15.26 13.36
CA ASN A 54 12.02 16.16 13.16
C ASN A 54 13.27 15.86 14.01
N ASP A 55 13.28 14.78 14.79
CA ASP A 55 14.46 14.41 15.57
C ASP A 55 15.57 13.82 14.67
N PRO A 56 16.82 14.34 14.74
CA PRO A 56 17.94 13.81 13.96
C PRO A 56 18.20 12.30 14.16
N ALA A 57 17.83 11.73 15.30
CA ALA A 57 18.05 10.31 15.59
C ALA A 57 17.06 9.37 14.87
N TRP A 58 15.87 9.85 14.49
CA TRP A 58 14.83 9.04 13.84
C TRP A 58 14.06 9.79 12.74
N GLN A 59 14.80 10.53 11.91
CA GLN A 59 14.21 11.30 10.81
C GLN A 59 13.38 10.42 9.85
N VAL A 60 12.13 10.81 9.65
CA VAL A 60 11.20 10.19 8.70
C VAL A 60 10.83 11.21 7.62
N PRO A 61 11.29 11.05 6.36
CA PRO A 61 11.02 12.00 5.27
C PRO A 61 9.65 11.83 4.64
N ARG A 62 9.04 10.63 4.73
CA ARG A 62 7.67 10.35 4.26
C ARG A 62 6.83 9.81 5.41
N PHE A 63 5.78 10.54 5.75
CA PHE A 63 4.73 10.14 6.70
C PHE A 63 3.34 10.58 6.20
N ASP A 64 3.23 10.94 4.92
CA ASP A 64 1.95 11.19 4.27
C ASP A 64 1.19 9.86 4.15
N ILE A 65 -0.05 9.85 4.62
CA ILE A 65 -0.91 8.66 4.53
C ILE A 65 -1.26 8.35 3.09
N GLU A 66 -1.36 9.38 2.24
CA GLU A 66 -1.71 9.20 0.85
C GLU A 66 -0.55 8.50 0.10
N PRO A 67 -0.82 7.39 -0.59
CA PRO A 67 0.16 6.75 -1.45
C PRO A 67 0.63 7.68 -2.57
N ASP A 68 1.86 7.48 -3.06
CA ASP A 68 2.31 8.17 -4.27
C ASP A 68 1.37 7.84 -5.44
N PRO A 69 0.98 8.80 -6.31
CA PRO A 69 0.11 8.55 -7.45
C PRO A 69 0.56 7.44 -8.41
N ARG A 70 1.86 7.11 -8.41
CA ARG A 70 2.45 6.01 -9.18
C ARG A 70 2.31 4.65 -8.51
N SER A 71 1.85 4.62 -7.26
CA SER A 71 1.66 3.40 -6.48
C SER A 71 0.43 2.65 -6.95
N ARG A 72 0.50 1.32 -6.86
CA ARG A 72 -0.67 0.44 -6.97
C ARG A 72 -1.74 0.72 -5.90
N PHE A 73 -1.36 1.35 -4.79
CA PHE A 73 -2.26 1.64 -3.66
C PHE A 73 -2.96 3.00 -3.76
N TYR A 74 -2.57 3.85 -4.70
CA TYR A 74 -3.16 5.18 -4.83
C TYR A 74 -4.62 5.10 -5.28
N ASP A 75 -5.50 5.81 -4.58
CA ASP A 75 -6.89 5.93 -4.99
C ASP A 75 -7.09 7.28 -5.71
N PRO A 76 -7.41 7.28 -7.01
CA PRO A 76 -7.64 8.52 -7.77
C PRO A 76 -9.02 9.16 -7.50
N TYR A 77 -9.92 8.50 -6.76
CA TYR A 77 -11.28 8.98 -6.55
C TYR A 77 -11.37 10.01 -5.39
N ASP A 78 -12.42 10.84 -5.41
CA ASP A 78 -12.70 11.78 -4.31
C ASP A 78 -13.17 11.01 -3.07
N PRO A 79 -12.47 11.09 -1.92
CA PRO A 79 -12.84 10.38 -0.69
C PRO A 79 -14.27 10.64 -0.20
N ASN A 80 -14.84 11.80 -0.55
CA ASN A 80 -16.21 12.15 -0.15
C ASN A 80 -17.28 11.60 -1.10
N HIS A 81 -16.89 11.16 -2.30
CA HIS A 81 -17.77 10.74 -3.38
C HIS A 81 -17.20 9.52 -4.13
N GLU A 82 -16.63 8.58 -3.39
CA GLU A 82 -16.01 7.38 -3.96
C GLU A 82 -17.04 6.52 -4.71
N PRO A 83 -16.66 5.95 -5.87
CA PRO A 83 -17.45 4.94 -6.55
C PRO A 83 -17.49 3.65 -5.73
N LEU A 84 -18.50 2.81 -5.96
CA LEU A 84 -18.55 1.50 -5.29
C LEU A 84 -17.37 0.62 -5.73
N PRO A 85 -16.58 0.04 -4.80
CA PRO A 85 -15.52 -0.88 -5.17
C PRO A 85 -16.08 -2.13 -5.86
N PRO A 86 -15.26 -2.85 -6.66
CA PRO A 86 -15.66 -4.17 -7.15
C PRO A 86 -15.91 -5.09 -5.93
N ASP A 87 -17.02 -5.83 -6.01
CA ASP A 87 -17.57 -6.62 -4.90
C ASP A 87 -17.71 -8.08 -5.32
N ASP A 88 -17.73 -8.98 -4.34
CA ASP A 88 -17.97 -10.40 -4.59
C ASP A 88 -19.36 -10.59 -5.22
N PRO A 89 -19.49 -11.27 -6.38
CA PRO A 89 -20.78 -11.47 -7.03
C PRO A 89 -21.85 -12.10 -6.13
N ALA A 90 -21.48 -12.97 -5.19
CA ALA A 90 -22.45 -13.59 -4.28
C ALA A 90 -22.92 -12.62 -3.19
N ALA A 91 -22.01 -11.86 -2.59
CA ALA A 91 -22.35 -10.81 -1.64
C ALA A 91 -23.16 -9.66 -2.27
N ASN A 92 -22.82 -9.30 -3.52
CA ASN A 92 -23.43 -8.18 -4.24
C ASN A 92 -24.95 -8.32 -4.41
N VAL A 93 -25.47 -9.55 -4.49
CA VAL A 93 -26.92 -9.81 -4.54
C VAL A 93 -27.64 -9.19 -3.34
N TYR A 94 -27.04 -9.25 -2.15
CA TYR A 94 -27.64 -8.74 -0.91
C TYR A 94 -27.70 -7.21 -0.86
N MET A 95 -26.83 -6.51 -1.57
CA MET A 95 -26.91 -5.05 -1.74
C MET A 95 -28.18 -4.63 -2.49
N HIS A 96 -28.62 -5.46 -3.45
CA HIS A 96 -29.80 -5.20 -4.27
C HIS A 96 -31.08 -5.75 -3.68
N TRP A 97 -31.01 -6.90 -3.00
CA TRP A 97 -32.14 -7.60 -2.43
C TRP A 97 -31.76 -8.30 -1.13
N LEU A 98 -32.30 -7.81 -0.01
CA LEU A 98 -32.12 -8.41 1.31
C LEU A 98 -33.48 -8.83 1.86
N GLN A 99 -33.68 -10.12 2.14
CA GLN A 99 -34.93 -10.65 2.73
C GLN A 99 -36.21 -10.15 2.02
N CYS A 100 -36.28 -10.31 0.69
CA CYS A 100 -37.40 -9.84 -0.15
C CYS A 100 -37.65 -8.32 -0.12
N LYS A 101 -36.71 -7.52 0.38
CA LYS A 101 -36.76 -6.06 0.35
C LYS A 101 -35.72 -5.57 -0.64
N LYS A 102 -36.13 -4.67 -1.53
CA LYS A 102 -35.22 -4.01 -2.45
C LYS A 102 -34.27 -3.11 -1.66
N GLY A 103 -32.98 -3.20 -1.97
CA GLY A 103 -31.94 -2.36 -1.41
C GLY A 103 -32.09 -0.89 -1.80
N TYR A 104 -31.19 -0.07 -1.29
CA TYR A 104 -31.21 1.36 -1.52
C TYR A 104 -31.02 1.69 -3.03
N LYS A 105 -31.84 2.62 -3.54
CA LYS A 105 -31.88 2.92 -4.99
C LYS A 105 -30.63 3.63 -5.50
N SER A 106 -29.93 4.35 -4.61
CA SER A 106 -28.83 5.24 -4.98
C SER A 106 -27.46 4.64 -4.63
N TRP A 107 -27.36 3.32 -4.43
CA TRP A 107 -26.08 2.64 -4.22
C TRP A 107 -25.07 2.98 -5.33
N HIS A 108 -25.51 3.04 -6.58
CA HIS A 108 -24.64 3.36 -7.74
C HIS A 108 -24.54 4.84 -8.07
N LYS A 109 -24.94 5.75 -7.17
CA LYS A 109 -24.98 7.19 -7.47
C LYS A 109 -23.62 7.73 -7.95
N PHE A 110 -22.53 7.23 -7.38
CA PHE A 110 -21.16 7.66 -7.67
C PHE A 110 -20.43 6.73 -8.64
N GLY A 111 -21.15 5.77 -9.26
CA GLY A 111 -20.56 4.80 -10.17
C GLY A 111 -20.00 3.56 -9.46
N ARG A 112 -19.17 2.81 -10.20
CA ARG A 112 -18.47 1.60 -9.73
C ARG A 112 -17.01 1.72 -10.15
N ALA A 113 -16.09 1.47 -9.23
CA ALA A 113 -14.68 1.35 -9.54
C ALA A 113 -14.45 0.09 -10.39
N LEU A 114 -13.52 0.19 -11.32
CA LEU A 114 -13.12 -0.93 -12.17
C LEU A 114 -12.28 -1.95 -11.39
N SER A 115 -11.36 -1.47 -10.56
CA SER A 115 -10.36 -2.23 -9.82
C SER A 115 -10.19 -1.70 -8.41
N ILE A 116 -9.63 -2.52 -7.51
CA ILE A 116 -9.19 -2.09 -6.18
C ILE A 116 -7.82 -1.39 -6.28
N GLU A 117 -6.97 -1.86 -7.19
CA GLU A 117 -5.67 -1.24 -7.46
C GLU A 117 -5.82 -0.05 -8.39
N ASN A 118 -4.89 0.90 -8.28
CA ASN A 118 -4.79 2.04 -9.17
C ASN A 118 -4.76 1.58 -10.65
N PRO A 119 -5.73 1.93 -11.50
CA PRO A 119 -5.76 1.45 -12.87
C PRO A 119 -4.55 1.90 -13.71
N ASP A 120 -3.83 2.95 -13.29
CA ASP A 120 -2.73 3.54 -14.04
C ASP A 120 -1.32 3.20 -13.50
N TRP A 121 -1.21 2.39 -12.45
CA TRP A 121 0.10 2.17 -11.78
C TRP A 121 1.16 1.52 -12.67
N LEU A 122 0.74 0.78 -13.71
CA LEU A 122 1.63 0.13 -14.67
C LEU A 122 2.02 1.01 -15.87
N VAL A 123 1.35 2.15 -16.06
CA VAL A 123 1.56 3.02 -17.23
C VAL A 123 3.00 3.54 -17.30
N GLN A 124 3.61 3.81 -16.14
CA GLN A 124 5.01 4.23 -16.04
C GLN A 124 6.02 3.20 -16.56
N TYR A 125 5.62 1.92 -16.67
CA TYR A 125 6.46 0.83 -17.17
C TYR A 125 6.23 0.52 -18.65
N GLY A 126 5.48 1.37 -19.37
CA GLY A 126 5.25 1.24 -20.81
C GLY A 126 4.01 0.43 -21.19
N ILE A 127 3.15 0.08 -20.23
CA ILE A 127 1.85 -0.54 -20.49
C ILE A 127 0.84 0.55 -20.88
N SER A 128 -0.03 0.29 -21.87
CA SER A 128 -1.08 1.23 -22.24
C SER A 128 -2.09 1.40 -21.09
N PRO A 129 -2.70 2.58 -20.90
CA PRO A 129 -3.68 2.79 -19.83
C PRO A 129 -4.84 1.78 -19.85
N GLU A 130 -5.30 1.43 -21.04
CA GLU A 130 -6.38 0.44 -21.23
C GLU A 130 -5.98 -0.94 -20.71
N LEU A 131 -4.80 -1.43 -21.06
CA LEU A 131 -4.30 -2.73 -20.62
C LEU A 131 -3.94 -2.73 -19.13
N SER A 132 -3.40 -1.61 -18.63
CA SER A 132 -3.11 -1.42 -17.20
C SER A 132 -4.39 -1.54 -16.36
N ALA A 133 -5.46 -0.88 -16.80
CA ALA A 133 -6.75 -0.92 -16.16
C ALA A 133 -7.37 -2.33 -16.17
N GLU A 134 -7.21 -3.08 -17.28
CA GLU A 134 -7.66 -4.48 -17.37
C GLU A 134 -6.90 -5.41 -16.41
N ILE A 135 -5.57 -5.25 -16.29
CA ILE A 135 -4.75 -6.02 -15.34
C ILE A 135 -5.13 -5.69 -13.90
N ALA A 136 -5.34 -4.41 -13.59
CA ALA A 136 -5.79 -3.99 -12.27
C ALA A 136 -7.19 -4.58 -11.93
N ALA A 137 -8.08 -4.67 -12.91
CA ALA A 137 -9.43 -5.22 -12.75
C ALA A 137 -9.45 -6.74 -12.54
N SER A 138 -8.57 -7.47 -13.23
CA SER A 138 -8.50 -8.93 -13.11
C SER A 138 -7.92 -9.38 -11.76
N GLY A 139 -7.08 -8.54 -11.14
CA GLY A 139 -6.34 -8.86 -9.93
C GLY A 139 -5.29 -9.96 -10.09
N ASN A 140 -5.08 -10.44 -11.33
CA ASN A 140 -4.19 -11.55 -11.69
C ASN A 140 -3.49 -11.25 -13.03
N ALA A 141 -2.41 -11.99 -13.31
CA ALA A 141 -1.79 -11.94 -14.64
C ALA A 141 -2.82 -12.34 -15.71
N LEU A 142 -2.94 -11.52 -16.76
CA LEU A 142 -3.78 -11.83 -17.92
C LEU A 142 -3.08 -12.86 -18.80
N ASP A 143 -3.81 -13.89 -19.24
CA ASP A 143 -3.27 -14.92 -20.12
C ASP A 143 -2.81 -14.32 -21.45
N GLY A 144 -1.56 -14.62 -21.84
CA GLY A 144 -0.96 -14.13 -23.09
C GLY A 144 -0.45 -12.69 -23.06
N VAL A 145 -0.54 -12.01 -21.91
CA VAL A 145 0.04 -10.67 -21.72
C VAL A 145 1.38 -10.80 -21.00
N GLU A 146 2.47 -10.60 -21.73
CA GLU A 146 3.80 -10.51 -21.14
C GLU A 146 4.00 -9.10 -20.57
N LEU A 147 4.29 -9.03 -19.27
CA LEU A 147 4.68 -7.77 -18.62
C LEU A 147 6.05 -7.31 -19.13
N PRO A 148 6.28 -5.99 -19.30
CA PRO A 148 7.55 -5.48 -19.75
C PRO A 148 8.65 -5.83 -18.75
N ALA A 149 9.76 -6.36 -19.25
CA ALA A 149 10.95 -6.58 -18.44
C ALA A 149 11.62 -5.23 -18.12
N LEU A 150 11.93 -5.00 -16.85
CA LEU A 150 12.72 -3.86 -16.41
C LEU A 150 14.20 -4.15 -16.65
N ASN A 151 14.71 -3.72 -17.81
CA ASN A 151 16.12 -3.87 -18.16
C ASN A 151 16.96 -2.79 -17.46
N ASP A 152 18.20 -3.15 -17.09
CA ASP A 152 19.20 -2.23 -16.52
C ASP A 152 18.74 -1.46 -15.27
N LEU A 153 17.85 -2.06 -14.46
CA LEU A 153 17.34 -1.45 -13.23
C LEU A 153 18.50 -1.07 -12.31
N THR A 154 18.58 0.20 -11.93
CA THR A 154 19.57 0.68 -10.96
C THR A 154 19.13 0.40 -9.53
N LEU A 155 20.10 0.33 -8.59
CA LEU A 155 19.81 0.22 -7.16
C LEU A 155 18.88 1.34 -6.65
N ARG A 156 18.99 2.55 -7.22
CA ARG A 156 18.12 3.67 -6.84
C ARG A 156 16.69 3.40 -7.26
N GLU A 157 16.48 3.00 -8.51
CA GLU A 157 15.14 2.70 -9.05
C GLU A 157 14.52 1.50 -8.33
N SER A 158 15.30 0.46 -7.99
CA SER A 158 14.77 -0.67 -7.23
C SER A 158 14.24 -0.25 -5.86
N ILE A 159 14.92 0.69 -5.19
CA ILE A 159 14.48 1.21 -3.90
C ILE A 159 13.28 2.14 -4.06
N ASP A 160 13.22 2.93 -5.13
CA ASP A 160 12.08 3.81 -5.42
C ASP A 160 10.80 3.01 -5.67
N ILE A 161 10.86 2.01 -6.55
CA ILE A 161 9.77 1.07 -6.82
C ILE A 161 9.33 0.38 -5.53
N ALA A 162 10.29 -0.08 -4.72
CA ALA A 162 10.01 -0.74 -3.45
C ALA A 162 9.35 0.23 -2.46
N ASN A 163 9.82 1.47 -2.32
CA ASN A 163 9.24 2.46 -1.42
C ASN A 163 7.78 2.79 -1.77
N ILE A 164 7.47 2.86 -3.07
CA ILE A 164 6.15 3.25 -3.58
C ILE A 164 5.14 2.08 -3.50
N ASN A 165 5.57 0.85 -3.76
CA ASN A 165 4.67 -0.30 -3.94
C ASN A 165 4.72 -1.34 -2.80
N ASN A 166 5.51 -1.11 -1.75
CA ASN A 166 5.57 -2.04 -0.62
C ASN A 166 4.42 -1.78 0.39
N ARG A 167 3.54 -2.78 0.53
CA ARG A 167 2.40 -2.72 1.45
C ARG A 167 2.81 -2.57 2.91
N GLU A 168 3.87 -3.25 3.35
CA GLU A 168 4.32 -3.17 4.73
C GLU A 168 4.85 -1.76 5.06
N TYR A 169 5.53 -1.10 4.11
CA TYR A 169 5.97 0.27 4.32
C TYR A 169 4.79 1.23 4.46
N GLN A 170 3.81 1.11 3.56
CA GLN A 170 2.58 1.90 3.64
C GLN A 170 1.82 1.63 4.95
N PHE A 171 1.72 0.37 5.38
CA PHE A 171 1.10 -0.02 6.65
C PHE A 171 1.80 0.59 7.88
N GLN A 172 3.13 0.67 7.88
CA GLN A 172 3.85 1.35 8.98
C GLN A 172 3.58 2.86 9.02
N ILE A 173 3.34 3.49 7.87
CA ILE A 173 2.95 4.91 7.81
C ILE A 173 1.52 5.09 8.31
N GLU A 174 0.59 4.23 7.90
CA GLU A 174 -0.80 4.23 8.38
C GLU A 174 -0.88 4.01 9.90
N ASN A 175 -0.09 3.09 10.45
CA ASN A 175 -0.03 2.88 11.90
C ASN A 175 0.49 4.11 12.67
N LEU A 176 1.47 4.82 12.09
CA LEU A 176 1.96 6.06 12.67
C LEU A 176 0.87 7.14 12.61
N PHE A 177 0.15 7.26 11.49
CA PHE A 177 -0.96 8.20 11.34
C PHE A 177 -2.08 7.91 12.35
N LEU A 178 -2.49 6.65 12.50
CA LEU A 178 -3.51 6.25 13.47
C LEU A 178 -3.09 6.55 14.91
N ALA A 179 -1.83 6.32 15.28
CA ALA A 179 -1.33 6.67 16.61
C ALA A 179 -1.37 8.19 16.86
N ALA A 180 -1.06 8.99 15.83
CA ALA A 180 -1.16 10.45 15.91
C ALA A 180 -2.63 10.92 15.98
N LEU A 181 -3.53 10.26 15.24
CA LEU A 181 -4.96 10.51 15.29
C LEU A 181 -5.53 10.20 16.70
N ASP A 182 -5.15 9.09 17.32
CA ASP A 182 -5.51 8.78 18.71
C ASP A 182 -5.03 9.88 19.68
N LEU A 183 -3.82 10.42 19.48
CA LEU A 183 -3.32 11.54 20.26
C LEU A 183 -4.13 12.83 20.05
N THR A 184 -4.55 13.15 18.81
CA THR A 184 -5.45 14.29 18.58
C THR A 184 -6.73 14.14 19.38
N PHE A 185 -7.33 12.95 19.40
CA PHE A 185 -8.52 12.67 20.19
C PHE A 185 -8.27 12.79 21.70
N GLY A 186 -7.13 12.31 22.18
CA GLY A 186 -6.70 12.47 23.58
C GLY A 186 -6.59 13.93 23.98
N ARG A 187 -5.99 14.78 23.13
CA ARG A 187 -5.86 16.23 23.34
C ARG A 187 -7.23 16.93 23.32
N PHE A 188 -8.07 16.58 22.35
CA PHE A 188 -9.41 17.15 22.17
C PHE A 188 -10.31 16.99 23.40
N GLN A 189 -10.11 15.97 24.24
CA GLN A 189 -10.86 15.81 25.49
C GLN A 189 -10.57 16.93 26.51
N PHE A 190 -9.35 17.47 26.50
CA PHE A 190 -8.90 18.55 27.38
C PHE A 190 -9.12 19.94 26.79
N ASP A 191 -9.45 20.03 25.51
CA ASP A 191 -9.81 21.27 24.84
C ASP A 191 -11.27 21.67 25.10
N VAL A 192 -11.59 22.92 24.76
CA VAL A 192 -12.96 23.43 24.85
C VAL A 192 -13.79 22.82 23.72
N ARG A 193 -14.75 21.97 24.08
CA ARG A 193 -15.67 21.33 23.15
C ARG A 193 -17.01 22.03 23.17
N TYR A 194 -17.60 22.25 22.00
CA TYR A 194 -18.91 22.89 21.86
C TYR A 194 -20.05 21.89 22.09
N LEU A 195 -20.11 21.35 23.31
CA LEU A 195 -21.10 20.34 23.71
C LEU A 195 -21.86 20.82 24.95
N GLY A 196 -23.17 20.57 24.96
CA GLY A 196 -24.08 20.85 26.06
C GLY A 196 -23.82 20.05 27.35
N VAL A 197 -24.58 20.37 28.39
CA VAL A 197 -24.64 19.63 29.64
C VAL A 197 -25.24 18.26 29.33
N GLY A 198 -24.40 17.22 29.39
CA GLY A 198 -24.77 15.86 28.96
C GLY A 198 -24.22 15.45 27.58
N GLY A 199 -23.32 16.24 26.99
CA GLY A 199 -22.58 15.85 25.78
C GLY A 199 -23.37 15.98 24.48
N GLN A 200 -24.47 16.74 24.49
CA GLN A 200 -25.30 16.97 23.31
C GLN A 200 -24.63 17.97 22.35
N ASN A 201 -24.68 17.71 21.05
CA ASN A 201 -24.24 18.66 20.04
C ASN A 201 -25.14 19.90 20.01
N PRO A 202 -24.63 21.05 19.54
CA PRO A 202 -25.44 22.21 19.25
C PRO A 202 -26.49 21.82 18.21
N GLN A 203 -27.75 22.16 18.48
CA GLN A 203 -28.85 21.79 17.59
C GLN A 203 -30.00 22.76 17.72
N ALA A 204 -30.69 22.98 16.61
CA ALA A 204 -31.94 23.69 16.53
C ALA A 204 -32.97 22.78 15.87
N GLU A 205 -33.99 22.42 16.64
CA GLU A 205 -35.05 21.53 16.21
C GLU A 205 -36.34 22.34 16.05
N LEU A 206 -36.99 22.18 14.90
CA LEU A 206 -38.26 22.83 14.61
C LEU A 206 -39.33 21.76 14.44
N ASN A 207 -40.22 21.67 15.42
CA ASN A 207 -41.27 20.67 15.48
C ASN A 207 -42.63 21.29 15.22
N ARG A 208 -43.32 20.80 14.18
CA ARG A 208 -44.72 21.15 13.93
C ARG A 208 -45.62 20.04 14.43
N ARG A 209 -46.57 20.37 15.31
CA ARG A 209 -47.55 19.42 15.84
C ARG A 209 -48.95 19.90 15.58
N ARG A 210 -49.86 18.96 15.30
CA ARG A 210 -51.30 19.21 15.28
C ARG A 210 -51.91 18.43 16.42
N LEU A 211 -52.48 19.14 17.38
CA LEU A 211 -53.15 18.52 18.53
C LEU A 211 -54.52 17.98 18.11
N SER A 212 -55.04 17.02 18.89
CA SER A 212 -56.33 16.37 18.64
C SER A 212 -57.51 17.34 18.62
N ASN A 213 -57.40 18.47 19.35
CA ASN A 213 -58.37 19.56 19.37
C ASN A 213 -58.32 20.48 18.12
N GLY A 214 -57.46 20.18 17.14
CA GLY A 214 -57.29 20.98 15.92
C GLY A 214 -56.28 22.13 16.04
N THR A 215 -55.70 22.36 17.23
CA THR A 215 -54.66 23.37 17.43
C THR A 215 -53.39 23.02 16.65
N GLN A 216 -52.82 24.02 15.97
CA GLN A 216 -51.51 23.92 15.36
C GLN A 216 -50.46 24.59 16.24
N GLU A 217 -49.39 23.86 16.49
CA GLU A 217 -48.26 24.25 17.33
C GLU A 217 -46.98 24.17 16.51
N LEU A 218 -46.10 25.15 16.70
CA LEU A 218 -44.71 25.11 16.26
C LEU A 218 -43.82 25.29 17.49
N ASP A 219 -42.89 24.38 17.70
CA ASP A 219 -41.93 24.37 18.80
C ASP A 219 -40.53 24.51 18.18
N LEU A 220 -39.80 25.56 18.55
CA LEU A 220 -38.38 25.74 18.23
C LEU A 220 -37.57 25.50 19.50
N ALA A 221 -36.91 24.35 19.57
CA ALA A 221 -35.97 24.02 20.61
C ALA A 221 -34.55 24.21 20.09
N SER A 222 -33.84 25.22 20.59
CA SER A 222 -32.43 25.46 20.27
C SER A 222 -31.57 25.28 21.52
N ARG A 223 -30.45 24.59 21.40
CA ARG A 223 -29.48 24.44 22.48
C ARG A 223 -28.05 24.63 21.98
N ILE A 224 -27.24 25.28 22.80
CA ILE A 224 -25.81 25.44 22.58
C ILE A 224 -25.11 25.29 23.91
N GLY A 225 -23.96 24.61 23.91
CA GLY A 225 -23.16 24.54 25.13
C GLY A 225 -21.70 24.35 24.84
N VAL A 226 -20.93 24.51 25.89
CA VAL A 226 -19.48 24.33 25.91
C VAL A 226 -19.13 23.47 27.12
N ASN A 227 -18.18 22.55 26.95
CA ASN A 227 -17.63 21.76 28.04
C ASN A 227 -16.14 21.52 27.85
N GLN A 228 -15.45 21.22 28.94
CA GLN A 228 -14.03 20.93 28.93
C GLN A 228 -13.66 20.04 30.11
N MET A 229 -12.71 19.12 29.90
CA MET A 229 -12.08 18.35 30.96
C MET A 229 -10.77 19.04 31.40
N LEU A 230 -10.60 19.21 32.70
CA LEU A 230 -9.40 19.81 33.28
C LEU A 230 -8.38 18.72 33.63
N PRO A 231 -7.08 19.04 33.66
CA PRO A 231 -6.03 18.11 34.09
C PRO A 231 -6.21 17.56 35.51
N SER A 232 -6.97 18.24 36.38
CA SER A 232 -7.31 17.74 37.71
C SER A 232 -8.31 16.57 37.71
N GLY A 233 -8.98 16.32 36.57
CA GLY A 233 -10.12 15.41 36.42
C GLY A 233 -11.46 16.11 36.56
N ALA A 234 -11.48 17.40 36.92
CA ALA A 234 -12.70 18.17 36.98
C ALA A 234 -13.25 18.43 35.56
N GLN A 235 -14.56 18.31 35.38
CA GLN A 235 -15.25 18.63 34.15
C GLN A 235 -16.23 19.77 34.41
N TRP A 236 -16.20 20.80 33.56
CA TRP A 236 -17.17 21.88 33.61
C TRP A 236 -17.95 21.95 32.30
N ALA A 237 -19.22 22.32 32.39
CA ALA A 237 -20.11 22.48 31.25
C ALA A 237 -21.08 23.64 31.49
N VAL A 238 -21.34 24.42 30.44
CA VAL A 238 -22.36 25.47 30.40
C VAL A 238 -23.24 25.21 29.19
N GLU A 239 -24.56 25.28 29.35
CA GLU A 239 -25.51 25.12 28.25
C GLU A 239 -26.60 26.19 28.33
N LEU A 240 -26.88 26.82 27.20
CA LEU A 240 -28.05 27.65 27.00
C LEU A 240 -29.05 26.89 26.13
N ALA A 241 -30.20 26.55 26.70
CA ALA A 241 -31.34 25.98 26.00
C ALA A 241 -32.46 27.02 25.91
N ASN A 242 -33.01 27.20 24.71
CA ASN A 242 -34.16 28.06 24.47
C ASN A 242 -35.25 27.24 23.77
N ASN A 243 -36.47 27.26 24.32
CA ASN A 243 -37.65 26.72 23.68
C ASN A 243 -38.65 27.85 23.41
N THR A 244 -39.00 28.05 22.15
CA THR A 244 -40.04 28.99 21.71
C THR A 244 -41.22 28.22 21.13
N LEU A 245 -42.40 28.41 21.73
CA LEU A 245 -43.65 27.79 21.34
C LEU A 245 -44.57 28.81 20.69
N TRP A 246 -44.99 28.57 19.45
CA TRP A 246 -46.05 29.31 18.76
C TRP A 246 -47.32 28.46 18.68
N LEU A 247 -48.42 29.01 19.20
CA LEU A 247 -49.75 28.42 19.12
C LEU A 247 -50.59 29.24 18.13
N PHE A 248 -51.02 28.60 17.04
CA PHE A 248 -51.76 29.24 15.94
C PHE A 248 -53.28 29.04 16.00
N SER A 249 -53.83 28.61 17.14
CA SER A 249 -55.28 28.45 17.33
C SER A 249 -55.86 29.42 18.33
N GLY A 250 -56.99 30.04 18.02
CA GLY A 250 -57.65 31.02 18.90
C GLY A 250 -56.99 32.40 18.79
N SER A 251 -56.64 33.02 19.91
CA SER A 251 -55.73 34.16 19.93
C SER A 251 -54.31 33.64 19.74
N ASN A 252 -53.62 34.04 18.67
CA ASN A 252 -52.23 33.64 18.44
C ASN A 252 -51.40 33.93 19.71
N GLN A 253 -50.76 32.90 20.25
CA GLN A 253 -49.94 33.00 21.46
C GLN A 253 -48.53 32.54 21.16
N THR A 254 -47.56 33.20 21.78
CA THR A 254 -46.14 32.83 21.70
C THR A 254 -45.57 32.84 23.10
N SER A 255 -44.93 31.74 23.50
CA SER A 255 -44.23 31.62 24.77
C SER A 255 -42.78 31.25 24.48
N SER A 256 -41.83 31.87 25.17
CA SER A 256 -40.41 31.51 25.06
C SER A 256 -39.84 31.30 26.45
N VAL A 257 -39.15 30.19 26.65
CA VAL A 257 -38.48 29.84 27.90
C VAL A 257 -37.02 29.57 27.59
N SER A 258 -36.12 30.27 28.28
CA SER A 258 -34.68 30.06 28.16
C SER A 258 -34.11 29.59 29.50
N VAL A 259 -33.26 28.58 29.47
CA VAL A 259 -32.61 27.96 30.63
C VAL A 259 -31.11 28.00 30.41
N LEU A 260 -30.37 28.57 31.36
CA LEU A 260 -28.92 28.49 31.43
C LEU A 260 -28.55 27.46 32.49
N SER A 261 -27.93 26.37 32.06
CA SER A 261 -27.47 25.27 32.89
C SER A 261 -25.96 25.38 33.08
N TYR A 262 -25.49 25.12 34.30
CA TYR A 262 -24.07 25.00 34.64
C TYR A 262 -23.85 23.71 35.42
N SER A 263 -22.77 23.00 35.10
CA SER A 263 -22.34 21.80 35.80
C SER A 263 -20.83 21.85 36.04
N LEU A 264 -20.42 21.51 37.26
CA LEU A 264 -19.02 21.30 37.63
C LEU A 264 -18.95 20.00 38.42
N VAL A 265 -18.24 19.02 37.87
CA VAL A 265 -18.04 17.71 38.50
C VAL A 265 -16.56 17.53 38.78
N GLN A 266 -16.19 17.38 40.05
CA GLN A 266 -14.80 17.13 40.45
C GLN A 266 -14.69 15.83 41.25
N PRO A 267 -13.99 14.80 40.73
CA PRO A 267 -13.66 13.63 41.54
C PRO A 267 -12.68 14.01 42.64
N LEU A 268 -12.90 13.50 43.86
CA LEU A 268 -12.06 13.78 45.03
C LEU A 268 -11.13 12.63 45.44
N LEU A 269 -11.45 11.39 45.02
CA LEU A 269 -10.72 10.17 45.40
C LEU A 269 -10.32 9.38 44.15
N LEU A 270 -11.08 8.33 43.80
CA LEU A 270 -10.83 7.53 42.60
C LEU A 270 -11.04 8.38 41.35
N GLY A 271 -10.07 8.32 40.42
CA GLY A 271 -10.09 9.11 39.19
C GLY A 271 -9.71 10.59 39.36
N ALA A 272 -9.31 11.01 40.57
CA ALA A 272 -8.86 12.37 40.84
C ALA A 272 -7.36 12.56 40.60
N GLY A 273 -6.97 13.75 40.17
CA GLY A 273 -5.60 14.21 40.16
C GLY A 273 -4.87 14.03 38.82
N ARG A 274 -3.96 14.96 38.55
CA ARG A 274 -3.22 15.09 37.29
C ARG A 274 -2.48 13.82 36.88
N LYS A 275 -1.91 13.10 37.84
CA LYS A 275 -1.18 11.86 37.59
C LYS A 275 -2.07 10.78 36.96
N VAL A 276 -3.32 10.65 37.38
CA VAL A 276 -4.23 9.61 36.88
C VAL A 276 -4.88 10.06 35.58
N VAL A 277 -5.36 11.30 35.55
CA VAL A 277 -6.12 11.86 34.44
C VAL A 277 -5.27 12.06 33.18
N LEU A 278 -4.06 12.64 33.33
CA LEU A 278 -3.16 12.83 32.19
C LEU A 278 -2.40 11.56 31.81
N ASN A 279 -2.55 10.46 32.53
CA ASN A 279 -1.79 9.24 32.24
C ASN A 279 -2.09 8.72 30.83
N ASN A 280 -3.36 8.69 30.43
CA ASN A 280 -3.75 8.23 29.09
C ASN A 280 -3.13 9.13 28.01
N LEU A 281 -3.30 10.45 28.12
CA LEU A 281 -2.68 11.41 27.18
C LEU A 281 -1.15 11.27 27.14
N THR A 282 -0.51 11.05 28.28
CA THR A 282 0.94 10.82 28.35
C THR A 282 1.34 9.53 27.62
N GLN A 283 0.51 8.49 27.70
CA GLN A 283 0.75 7.24 26.99
C GLN A 283 0.54 7.41 25.49
N ASP A 284 -0.48 8.17 25.07
CA ASP A 284 -0.73 8.48 23.66
C ASP A 284 0.44 9.27 23.05
N GLU A 285 0.97 10.28 23.76
CA GLU A 285 2.17 11.02 23.32
C GLU A 285 3.39 10.09 23.17
N ARG A 286 3.59 9.18 24.11
CA ARG A 286 4.68 8.19 24.03
C ARG A 286 4.47 7.20 22.90
N ASN A 287 3.23 6.80 22.63
CA ASN A 287 2.89 5.86 21.56
C ASN A 287 3.25 6.46 20.20
N VAL A 288 2.94 7.73 19.93
CA VAL A 288 3.34 8.42 18.69
C VAL A 288 4.86 8.41 18.53
N LEU A 289 5.60 8.74 19.58
CA LEU A 289 7.07 8.69 19.56
C LEU A 289 7.60 7.27 19.29
N TYR A 290 7.00 6.26 19.91
CA TYR A 290 7.38 4.86 19.69
C TYR A 290 7.07 4.42 18.25
N GLN A 291 5.92 4.77 17.69
CA GLN A 291 5.60 4.46 16.30
C GLN A 291 6.50 5.19 15.32
N THR A 292 6.88 6.44 15.61
CA THR A 292 7.85 7.18 14.79
C THR A 292 9.19 6.45 14.74
N ARG A 293 9.66 5.95 15.88
CA ARG A 293 10.89 5.14 15.97
C ARG A 293 10.76 3.78 15.28
N THR A 294 9.60 3.13 15.38
CA THR A 294 9.29 1.89 14.67
C THR A 294 9.38 2.12 13.17
N LEU A 295 8.77 3.17 12.63
CA LEU A 295 8.85 3.53 11.21
C LEU A 295 10.29 3.84 10.78
N ALA A 296 11.03 4.62 11.56
CA ALA A 296 12.43 4.92 11.27
C ALA A 296 13.32 3.67 11.26
N ARG A 297 13.07 2.72 12.16
CA ARG A 297 13.75 1.42 12.19
C ARG A 297 13.35 0.56 11.00
N PHE A 298 12.06 0.46 10.72
CA PHE A 298 11.52 -0.30 9.58
C PHE A 298 12.17 0.17 8.28
N ARG A 299 12.32 1.48 8.05
CA ARG A 299 13.00 2.00 6.85
C ARG A 299 14.44 1.51 6.69
N LYS A 300 15.18 1.36 7.80
CA LYS A 300 16.56 0.83 7.77
C LYS A 300 16.56 -0.66 7.42
N GLU A 301 15.67 -1.43 8.06
CA GLU A 301 15.53 -2.87 7.81
C GLU A 301 15.05 -3.13 6.36
N PHE A 302 14.06 -2.37 5.92
CA PHE A 302 13.51 -2.39 4.57
C PHE A 302 14.59 -2.11 3.52
N PHE A 303 15.37 -1.04 3.69
CA PHE A 303 16.51 -0.78 2.81
C PHE A 303 17.46 -1.97 2.76
N THR A 304 17.89 -2.50 3.92
CA THR A 304 18.81 -3.65 3.95
C THR A 304 18.22 -4.89 3.28
N GLN A 305 16.91 -5.12 3.41
CA GLN A 305 16.23 -6.24 2.79
C GLN A 305 16.10 -6.07 1.28
N THR A 306 15.76 -4.88 0.79
CA THR A 306 15.67 -4.59 -0.66
C THR A 306 17.03 -4.70 -1.34
N VAL A 307 18.11 -4.28 -0.66
CA VAL A 307 19.46 -4.31 -1.24
C VAL A 307 20.13 -5.68 -1.12
N ALA A 308 20.11 -6.26 0.09
CA ALA A 308 20.92 -7.44 0.45
C ALA A 308 20.09 -8.63 0.95
N GLY A 309 18.76 -8.58 0.90
CA GLY A 309 17.91 -9.72 1.21
C GLY A 309 18.05 -10.85 0.18
N GLY A 310 17.51 -12.03 0.48
CA GLY A 310 17.64 -13.23 -0.38
C GLY A 310 16.98 -13.12 -1.76
N THR A 311 16.18 -12.08 -2.01
CA THR A 311 15.65 -11.71 -3.33
C THR A 311 15.95 -10.24 -3.65
N GLY A 312 16.91 -9.64 -2.93
CA GLY A 312 17.30 -8.25 -3.06
C GLY A 312 18.17 -8.01 -4.30
N PHE A 313 18.44 -6.73 -4.54
CA PHE A 313 19.17 -6.27 -5.72
C PHE A 313 20.54 -6.95 -5.92
N LEU A 314 21.36 -7.03 -4.86
CA LEU A 314 22.71 -7.59 -4.96
C LEU A 314 22.69 -9.11 -5.21
N GLU A 315 21.72 -9.82 -4.63
CA GLU A 315 21.56 -11.26 -4.84
C GLU A 315 21.15 -11.56 -6.29
N LEU A 316 20.26 -10.74 -6.87
CA LEU A 316 19.90 -10.85 -8.28
C LEU A 316 21.10 -10.58 -9.20
N LEU A 317 21.93 -9.59 -8.90
CA LEU A 317 23.18 -9.37 -9.64
C LEU A 317 24.14 -10.58 -9.54
N GLN A 318 24.24 -11.19 -8.36
CA GLN A 318 25.02 -12.41 -8.18
C GLN A 318 24.46 -13.57 -9.01
N GLN A 319 23.13 -13.74 -9.06
CA GLN A 319 22.49 -14.76 -9.88
C GLN A 319 22.74 -14.55 -11.37
N ILE A 320 22.67 -13.30 -11.86
CA ILE A 320 23.03 -12.95 -13.24
C ILE A 320 24.48 -13.37 -13.53
N GLN A 321 25.41 -13.07 -12.62
CA GLN A 321 26.80 -13.47 -12.78
C GLN A 321 26.99 -15.00 -12.82
N VAL A 322 26.25 -15.75 -11.99
CA VAL A 322 26.27 -17.21 -12.02
C VAL A 322 25.75 -17.74 -13.35
N ILE A 323 24.65 -17.18 -13.86
CA ILE A 323 24.08 -17.56 -15.16
C ILE A 323 25.10 -17.32 -16.29
N GLU A 324 25.77 -16.18 -16.30
CA GLU A 324 26.81 -15.88 -17.29
C GLU A 324 28.01 -16.83 -17.19
N ASN A 325 28.43 -17.18 -15.96
CA ASN A 325 29.49 -18.17 -15.75
C ASN A 325 29.10 -19.56 -16.30
N GLU A 326 27.85 -19.99 -16.07
CA GLU A 326 27.33 -21.26 -16.57
C GLU A 326 27.16 -21.25 -18.09
N ARG A 327 26.69 -20.15 -18.68
CA ARG A 327 26.66 -19.99 -20.14
C ARG A 327 28.05 -20.13 -20.76
N GLY A 328 29.05 -19.47 -20.17
CA GLY A 328 30.43 -19.62 -20.59
C GLY A 328 30.96 -21.05 -20.41
N ASN A 329 30.51 -21.77 -19.37
CA ASN A 329 30.85 -23.17 -19.16
C ASN A 329 30.26 -24.09 -20.22
N ILE A 330 28.98 -23.92 -20.54
CA ILE A 330 28.27 -24.65 -21.59
C ILE A 330 28.98 -24.47 -22.94
N GLN A 331 29.33 -23.23 -23.31
CA GLN A 331 30.04 -22.96 -24.57
C GLN A 331 31.40 -23.68 -24.66
N ARG A 332 32.15 -23.75 -23.54
CA ARG A 332 33.41 -24.50 -23.49
C ARG A 332 33.19 -26.00 -23.66
N LEU A 333 32.16 -26.55 -23.00
CA LEU A 333 31.81 -27.96 -23.10
C LEU A 333 31.35 -28.33 -24.51
N GLU A 334 30.52 -27.52 -25.15
CA GLU A 334 30.10 -27.71 -26.55
C GLU A 334 31.31 -27.78 -27.49
N ARG A 335 32.25 -26.83 -27.34
CA ARG A 335 33.48 -26.81 -28.13
C ARG A 335 34.36 -28.04 -27.87
N GLN A 336 34.45 -28.48 -26.62
CA GLN A 336 35.19 -29.69 -26.27
C GLN A 336 34.57 -30.93 -26.91
N VAL A 337 33.24 -31.05 -26.88
CA VAL A 337 32.51 -32.15 -27.53
C VAL A 337 32.71 -32.12 -29.04
N GLU A 338 32.68 -30.95 -29.67
CA GLU A 338 32.95 -30.80 -31.10
C GLU A 338 34.36 -31.28 -31.48
N ILE A 339 35.38 -30.83 -30.74
CA ILE A 339 36.78 -31.26 -30.94
C ILE A 339 36.92 -32.77 -30.75
N LEU A 340 36.32 -33.34 -29.69
CA LEU A 340 36.39 -34.77 -29.43
C LEU A 340 35.72 -35.59 -30.53
N ARG A 341 34.57 -35.14 -31.05
CA ARG A 341 33.91 -35.78 -32.21
C ARG A 341 34.77 -35.70 -33.46
N ALA A 342 35.42 -34.55 -33.70
CA ALA A 342 36.34 -34.40 -34.82
C ALA A 342 37.55 -35.34 -34.68
N LEU A 343 38.17 -35.41 -33.50
CA LEU A 343 39.28 -36.32 -33.22
C LEU A 343 38.86 -37.80 -33.31
N SER A 344 37.68 -38.18 -32.82
CA SER A 344 37.19 -39.56 -32.94
C SER A 344 36.83 -39.94 -34.38
N SER A 345 36.38 -38.98 -35.19
CA SER A 345 36.13 -39.19 -36.61
C SER A 345 37.41 -39.36 -37.44
N GLN A 346 38.54 -38.86 -36.92
CA GLN A 346 39.84 -39.15 -37.49
C GLN A 346 40.18 -40.60 -37.17
N LYS A 347 40.10 -41.48 -38.17
CA LYS A 347 40.69 -42.82 -38.05
C LYS A 347 42.17 -42.67 -37.70
N PRO A 348 42.69 -43.37 -36.69
CA PRO A 348 44.12 -43.35 -36.41
C PRO A 348 44.87 -43.81 -37.68
N LYS A 349 45.77 -42.95 -38.18
CA LYS A 349 46.61 -43.28 -39.35
C LYS A 349 47.54 -44.47 -39.06
N VAL A 350 47.81 -44.73 -37.80
CA VAL A 350 48.61 -45.86 -37.33
C VAL A 350 47.86 -46.51 -36.18
N GLN A 351 47.53 -47.79 -36.32
CA GLN A 351 46.97 -48.60 -35.23
C GLN A 351 48.12 -49.37 -34.61
N SER A 352 48.25 -49.38 -33.29
CA SER A 352 49.36 -50.05 -32.61
C SER A 352 48.85 -50.93 -31.48
N GLU A 353 49.25 -52.20 -31.49
CA GLU A 353 48.91 -53.20 -30.48
C GLU A 353 50.20 -53.60 -29.73
N LYS A 354 50.08 -53.97 -28.46
CA LYS A 354 51.24 -54.44 -27.68
C LYS A 354 51.60 -55.87 -28.08
N LEU A 355 52.86 -56.11 -28.44
CA LEU A 355 53.39 -57.43 -28.78
C LEU A 355 54.74 -57.62 -28.09
N ASP A 356 54.82 -58.55 -27.14
CA ASP A 356 56.00 -58.66 -26.28
C ASP A 356 57.28 -59.09 -27.01
N GLN A 357 57.18 -59.99 -28.01
CA GLN A 357 58.29 -60.44 -28.87
C GLN A 357 57.77 -60.93 -30.23
N LEU A 358 58.52 -60.68 -31.31
CA LEU A 358 58.27 -61.30 -32.62
C LEU A 358 58.70 -62.79 -32.58
N PRO A 359 57.90 -63.75 -33.09
CA PRO A 359 58.31 -65.13 -33.27
C PRO A 359 59.67 -65.29 -33.99
N PRO A 360 60.50 -66.26 -33.57
CA PRO A 360 61.78 -66.53 -34.19
C PRO A 360 61.59 -66.97 -35.65
N ASN A 361 62.26 -66.29 -36.59
CA ASN A 361 62.15 -66.41 -38.06
C ASN A 361 60.94 -65.72 -38.73
N TRP A 362 60.41 -64.66 -38.12
CA TRP A 362 59.39 -63.82 -38.78
C TRP A 362 59.96 -63.16 -40.06
N ILE A 363 59.39 -63.48 -41.22
CA ILE A 363 59.64 -62.79 -42.50
C ILE A 363 58.38 -62.04 -42.90
N ILE A 364 58.45 -60.71 -42.91
CA ILE A 364 57.31 -59.88 -43.36
C ILE A 364 57.21 -60.03 -44.88
N PRO A 365 56.04 -60.40 -45.43
CA PRO A 365 55.82 -60.44 -46.88
C PRO A 365 56.16 -59.08 -47.51
N PRO A 366 56.83 -59.02 -48.68
CA PRO A 366 57.29 -57.77 -49.27
C PRO A 366 56.17 -56.73 -49.50
N GLU A 367 54.93 -57.18 -49.64
CA GLU A 367 53.73 -56.35 -49.78
C GLU A 367 53.33 -55.62 -48.49
N LEU A 368 53.74 -56.14 -47.32
CA LEU A 368 53.39 -55.62 -46.00
C LEU A 368 54.52 -54.83 -45.31
N VAL A 369 55.75 -54.88 -45.84
CA VAL A 369 56.95 -54.23 -45.24
C VAL A 369 56.79 -52.73 -45.03
N ASN A 370 56.09 -52.03 -45.94
CA ASN A 370 55.89 -50.58 -45.83
C ASN A 370 54.71 -50.19 -44.94
N LYS A 371 53.95 -51.18 -44.45
CA LYS A 371 52.69 -51.01 -43.73
C LYS A 371 52.78 -51.46 -42.28
N LEU A 372 53.62 -52.43 -41.97
CA LEU A 372 53.75 -53.03 -40.65
C LEU A 372 55.15 -52.77 -40.09
N GLU A 373 55.23 -52.17 -38.91
CA GLU A 373 56.48 -51.82 -38.24
C GLU A 373 56.42 -52.26 -36.78
N PHE A 374 57.42 -53.03 -36.34
CA PHE A 374 57.59 -53.44 -34.95
C PHE A 374 58.74 -52.68 -34.32
N ASP A 375 58.51 -52.12 -33.15
CA ASP A 375 59.52 -51.42 -32.36
C ASP A 375 59.90 -52.28 -31.14
N ASP A 376 61.14 -52.79 -31.15
CA ASP A 376 61.71 -53.63 -30.08
C ASP A 376 61.84 -52.90 -28.74
N GLU A 377 62.03 -51.56 -28.75
CA GLU A 377 62.20 -50.79 -27.51
C GLU A 377 60.86 -50.56 -26.80
N SER A 378 59.80 -50.26 -27.57
CA SER A 378 58.46 -50.01 -27.03
C SER A 378 57.57 -51.27 -26.96
N ARG A 379 57.98 -52.38 -27.59
CA ARG A 379 57.20 -53.64 -27.70
C ARG A 379 55.81 -53.44 -28.30
N MET A 380 55.73 -52.59 -29.32
CA MET A 380 54.49 -52.26 -30.02
C MET A 380 54.59 -52.68 -31.49
N LEU A 381 53.58 -53.39 -31.97
CA LEU A 381 53.37 -53.67 -33.38
C LEU A 381 52.44 -52.59 -33.96
N SER A 382 52.87 -51.91 -35.01
CA SER A 382 52.12 -50.80 -35.61
C SER A 382 51.76 -51.07 -37.07
N TRP A 383 50.54 -50.70 -37.46
CA TRP A 383 49.99 -50.80 -38.81
C TRP A 383 49.64 -49.43 -39.36
N LYS A 384 50.17 -49.06 -40.53
CA LYS A 384 50.06 -47.73 -41.16
C LYS A 384 48.99 -47.68 -42.26
N GLY A 385 47.88 -46.99 -42.01
CA GLY A 385 46.80 -46.70 -42.95
C GLY A 385 45.64 -47.69 -42.91
N ASP A 386 44.68 -47.57 -43.82
CA ASP A 386 43.55 -48.50 -43.92
C ASP A 386 44.03 -49.89 -44.38
N MET A 387 43.49 -50.95 -43.75
CA MET A 387 43.76 -52.35 -44.11
C MET A 387 42.75 -52.81 -45.17
N THR A 388 43.24 -53.39 -46.27
CA THR A 388 42.36 -54.01 -47.28
C THR A 388 42.02 -55.45 -46.89
N ALA A 389 40.91 -56.00 -47.40
CA ALA A 389 40.48 -57.37 -47.11
C ALA A 389 41.51 -58.44 -47.55
N GLU A 390 42.39 -58.13 -48.51
CA GLU A 390 43.49 -59.01 -48.93
C GLU A 390 44.66 -58.94 -47.94
N GLN A 391 44.99 -57.74 -47.47
CA GLN A 391 46.03 -57.52 -46.45
C GLN A 391 45.64 -58.12 -45.10
N GLU A 392 44.36 -58.05 -44.73
CA GLU A 392 43.81 -58.69 -43.54
C GLU A 392 44.02 -60.21 -43.58
N LYS A 393 43.69 -60.86 -44.71
CA LYS A 393 43.90 -62.31 -44.89
C LYS A 393 45.38 -62.69 -44.83
N LEU A 394 46.26 -61.89 -45.41
CA LEU A 394 47.71 -62.11 -45.37
C LEU A 394 48.26 -61.95 -43.95
N LEU A 395 47.75 -60.99 -43.18
CA LEU A 395 48.17 -60.75 -41.81
C LEU A 395 47.67 -61.86 -40.86
N LEU A 396 46.43 -62.31 -41.03
CA LEU A 396 45.87 -63.45 -40.28
C LEU A 396 46.60 -64.76 -40.59
N ALA A 397 47.05 -64.96 -41.84
CA ALA A 397 47.82 -66.15 -42.22
C ALA A 397 49.23 -66.21 -41.58
N LEU A 398 49.71 -65.10 -41.01
CA LEU A 398 51.00 -65.04 -40.29
C LEU A 398 50.85 -65.36 -38.78
N SER A 399 49.62 -65.49 -38.28
CA SER A 399 49.33 -65.81 -36.88
C SER A 399 48.93 -67.28 -36.73
N ASP A 400 49.56 -67.99 -35.79
CA ASP A 400 49.26 -69.40 -35.48
C ASP A 400 48.06 -69.56 -34.52
N ALA A 401 47.43 -68.46 -34.09
CA ALA A 401 46.32 -68.48 -33.15
C ALA A 401 44.97 -68.65 -33.87
N GLU A 402 44.18 -69.68 -33.52
CA GLU A 402 42.83 -69.94 -34.04
C GLU A 402 41.74 -68.93 -33.60
N SER A 403 42.11 -67.85 -32.90
CA SER A 403 41.13 -66.94 -32.31
C SER A 403 41.13 -65.55 -32.96
N PHE A 404 40.20 -65.36 -33.91
CA PHE A 404 39.37 -64.16 -34.03
C PHE A 404 38.02 -64.51 -34.68
#